data_AF-A0AA46KAD0-F1
#
_entry.id   AF-A0AA46KAD0-F1
#
_cell.length_a   1.000
_cell.length_b   1.000
_cell.length_c   1.000
_cell.angle_alpha   90.00
_cell.angle_beta   90.00
_cell.angle_gamma   90.00
#
_symmetry.space_group_name_H-M   'P 1'
#
loop_
_entity.id
_entity.type
_entity.pdbx_description
1 polymer ?
#
loop_
_entity_poly.entity_id
_entity_poly.type
_entity_poly.pdbx_seq_one_letter_code
_entity_poly.pdbx_strand_id
1 'polypeptide(L)'
;MIKIPYSEAAQRAIQHEKAEEFIQAATFWRIAESFAVKSVNQDWAATRAELCEKRHSLTERLEQLQESASERAKEAAKTKAKKKMAEALKAHIKTTSEEV
;
A
#
# COMPACT_ATOMS: atom_id res chain seq x y z
N MET A 1 3.71 -32.78 -11.74
CA MET A 1 4.33 -31.49 -11.36
C MET A 1 5.13 -31.01 -12.56
N ILE A 2 4.63 -30.02 -13.31
CA ILE A 2 5.32 -29.49 -14.49
C ILE A 2 6.58 -28.78 -13.98
N LYS A 3 7.75 -29.32 -14.30
CA LYS A 3 9.04 -28.72 -13.94
C LYS A 3 9.27 -27.55 -14.90
N ILE A 4 8.99 -26.34 -14.45
CA ILE A 4 9.32 -25.13 -15.19
C ILE A 4 10.82 -24.88 -14.97
N PRO A 5 11.64 -24.72 -16.02
CA PRO A 5 13.06 -24.45 -15.84
C PRO A 5 13.28 -23.09 -15.16
N TYR A 6 14.39 -22.96 -14.42
CA TYR A 6 14.79 -21.71 -13.75
C TYR A 6 14.62 -20.48 -14.64
N SER A 7 15.08 -20.56 -15.89
CA SER A 7 15.04 -19.44 -16.84
C SER A 7 13.63 -18.97 -17.16
N GLU A 8 12.68 -19.89 -17.29
CA GLU A 8 11.30 -19.55 -17.61
C GLU A 8 10.59 -18.96 -16.38
N ALA A 9 10.83 -19.52 -15.18
CA ALA A 9 10.32 -18.95 -13.94
C ALA A 9 10.87 -17.53 -13.70
N ALA A 10 12.17 -17.33 -13.91
CA ALA A 10 12.82 -16.02 -13.81
C ALA A 10 12.28 -15.02 -14.84
N GLN A 11 12.04 -15.45 -16.09
CA GLN A 11 11.45 -14.59 -17.12
C GLN A 11 10.04 -14.12 -16.75
N ARG A 12 9.19 -15.03 -16.27
CA ARG A 12 7.84 -14.68 -15.79
C ARG A 12 7.92 -13.72 -14.61
N ALA A 13 8.83 -13.97 -13.66
CA ALA A 13 9.05 -13.05 -12.53
C ALA A 13 9.41 -11.65 -13.01
N ILE A 14 10.34 -11.51 -13.96
CA ILE A 14 10.74 -10.22 -14.55
C ILE A 14 9.56 -9.52 -15.25
N GLN A 15 8.68 -10.27 -15.93
CA GLN A 15 7.48 -9.68 -16.56
C GLN A 15 6.54 -9.09 -15.50
N HIS A 16 6.28 -9.82 -14.42
CA HIS A 16 5.48 -9.33 -13.30
C HIS A 16 6.13 -8.14 -12.59
N GLU A 17 7.46 -8.13 -12.42
CA GLU A 17 8.16 -6.95 -11.88
C GLU A 17 7.97 -5.70 -12.74
N LYS A 18 8.00 -5.84 -14.06
CA LYS A 18 7.77 -4.72 -15.00
C LYS A 18 6.32 -4.24 -14.97
N ALA A 19 5.38 -5.13 -14.65
CA ALA A 19 3.98 -4.82 -14.45
C ALA A 19 3.67 -4.32 -13.02
N GLU A 20 4.69 -4.21 -12.15
CA GLU A 20 4.53 -3.86 -10.72
C GLU A 20 3.66 -4.85 -9.92
N GLU A 21 3.46 -6.05 -10.45
CA GLU A 21 2.73 -7.16 -9.83
C GLU A 21 3.67 -7.92 -8.86
N PHE A 22 4.06 -7.24 -7.78
CA PHE A 22 5.17 -7.69 -6.93
C PHE A 22 4.90 -9.01 -6.18
N ILE A 23 3.65 -9.34 -5.82
CA ILE A 23 3.32 -10.65 -5.21
C ILE A 23 3.58 -11.78 -6.21
N GLN A 24 3.10 -11.62 -7.44
CA GLN A 24 3.25 -12.60 -8.51
C GLN A 24 4.74 -12.74 -8.87
N ALA A 25 5.47 -11.62 -8.97
CA ALA A 25 6.91 -11.63 -9.17
C ALA A 25 7.66 -12.40 -8.08
N ALA A 26 7.35 -12.14 -6.80
CA ALA A 26 7.94 -12.86 -5.68
C ALA A 26 7.70 -14.38 -5.78
N THR A 27 6.46 -14.76 -6.09
CA THR A 27 6.06 -16.17 -6.27
C THR A 27 6.91 -16.85 -7.34
N PHE A 28 7.06 -16.23 -8.52
CA PHE A 28 7.87 -16.80 -9.59
C PHE A 28 9.36 -16.83 -9.27
N TRP A 29 9.88 -15.86 -8.50
CA TRP A 29 11.25 -15.92 -8.01
C TRP A 29 11.47 -17.05 -7.01
N ARG A 30 10.54 -17.32 -6.09
CA ARG A 30 10.61 -18.50 -5.20
C ARG A 30 10.54 -19.81 -5.98
N ILE A 31 9.73 -19.86 -7.03
CA ILE A 31 9.72 -21.00 -7.96
C ILE A 31 11.09 -21.15 -8.64
N ALA A 32 11.68 -20.06 -9.14
CA ALA A 32 13.00 -20.08 -9.75
C ALA A 32 14.07 -20.56 -8.75
N GLU A 33 14.06 -20.05 -7.52
CA GLU A 33 14.93 -20.49 -6.42
C GLU A 33 14.85 -22.02 -6.23
N SER A 34 13.64 -22.58 -6.19
CA SER A 34 13.43 -24.03 -6.00
C SER A 34 13.98 -24.91 -7.14
N PHE A 35 14.07 -24.36 -8.35
CA PHE A 35 14.54 -25.07 -9.55
C PHE A 35 15.97 -24.71 -9.96
N ALA A 36 16.62 -23.78 -9.24
CA ALA A 36 17.99 -23.40 -9.51
C ALA A 36 18.95 -24.51 -9.08
N VAL A 37 19.77 -24.96 -10.03
CA VAL A 37 20.80 -26.00 -9.79
C VAL A 37 22.07 -25.40 -9.18
N LYS A 38 22.38 -24.15 -9.52
CA LYS A 38 23.56 -23.43 -9.00
C LYS A 38 23.16 -22.59 -7.79
N SER A 39 23.95 -22.64 -6.73
CA SER A 39 23.74 -21.82 -5.52
C SER A 39 23.61 -20.33 -5.84
N VAL A 40 24.47 -19.80 -6.71
CA VAL A 40 24.41 -18.39 -7.16
C VAL A 40 23.04 -18.01 -7.73
N ASN A 41 22.39 -18.93 -8.45
CA ASN A 41 21.08 -18.69 -9.03
C ASN A 41 19.96 -18.81 -7.97
N GLN A 42 20.15 -19.66 -6.96
CA GLN A 42 19.27 -19.76 -5.80
C GLN A 42 19.32 -18.47 -4.99
N ASP A 43 20.52 -18.01 -4.62
CA ASP A 43 20.75 -16.79 -3.85
C ASP A 43 20.20 -15.55 -4.56
N TRP A 44 20.42 -15.47 -5.88
CA TRP A 44 19.87 -14.40 -6.71
C TRP A 44 18.34 -14.40 -6.69
N ALA A 45 17.73 -15.56 -6.90
CA ALA A 45 16.27 -15.70 -6.91
C ALA A 45 15.65 -15.42 -5.54
N ALA A 46 16.26 -15.90 -4.45
CA ALA A 46 15.84 -15.61 -3.08
C ALA A 46 15.88 -14.11 -2.78
N THR A 47 17.00 -13.45 -3.12
CA THR A 47 17.18 -12.00 -2.92
C THR A 47 16.13 -11.21 -3.70
N ARG A 48 15.85 -11.62 -4.94
CA ARG A 48 14.82 -10.99 -5.78
C ARG A 48 13.41 -11.20 -5.26
N ALA A 49 13.10 -12.39 -4.75
CA ALA A 49 11.82 -12.68 -4.12
C ALA A 49 11.60 -11.76 -2.90
N GLU A 50 12.57 -11.68 -2.00
CA GLU A 50 12.51 -10.79 -0.83
C GLU A 50 12.35 -9.32 -1.21
N LEU A 51 13.03 -8.87 -2.26
CA LEU A 51 12.88 -7.50 -2.75
C LEU A 51 11.45 -7.23 -3.20
N CYS A 52 10.83 -8.16 -3.93
CA CYS A 52 9.46 -8.04 -4.40
C CYS A 52 8.47 -8.05 -3.22
N GLU A 53 8.64 -8.95 -2.25
CA GLU A 53 7.84 -8.98 -1.02
C GLU A 53 7.91 -7.65 -0.25
N LYS A 54 9.10 -7.08 -0.10
CA LYS A 54 9.30 -5.76 0.54
C LYS A 54 8.63 -4.63 -0.24
N ARG A 55 8.73 -4.63 -1.58
CA ARG A 55 8.07 -3.64 -2.42
C ARG A 55 6.56 -3.71 -2.28
N HIS A 56 6.00 -4.92 -2.32
CA HIS A 56 4.57 -5.12 -2.12
C HIS A 56 4.11 -4.59 -0.76
N SER A 57 4.80 -4.96 0.33
CA SER A 57 4.47 -4.49 1.68
C SER A 57 4.56 -2.97 1.82
N LEU A 58 5.50 -2.31 1.13
CA LEU A 58 5.58 -0.86 1.11
C LEU A 58 4.38 -0.23 0.40
N THR A 59 3.93 -0.80 -0.71
CA THR A 59 2.73 -0.33 -1.43
C THR A 59 1.49 -0.45 -0.55
N GLU A 60 1.27 -1.59 0.11
CA GLU A 60 0.13 -1.78 1.03
C GLU A 60 0.15 -0.76 2.19
N ARG A 61 1.33 -0.52 2.78
CA ARG A 61 1.46 0.47 3.86
C ARG A 61 1.16 1.88 3.37
N LEU A 62 1.55 2.21 2.15
CA LEU A 62 1.26 3.51 1.56
C LEU A 62 -0.24 3.70 1.37
N GLU A 63 -0.96 2.68 0.87
CA GLU A 63 -2.42 2.70 0.74
C GLU A 63 -3.11 2.90 2.09
N GLN A 64 -2.70 2.15 3.13
CA GLN A 64 -3.23 2.30 4.50
C GLN A 64 -2.97 3.70 5.08
N LEU A 65 -1.79 4.27 4.81
CA LEU A 65 -1.47 5.63 5.25
C LEU A 65 -2.34 6.68 4.54
N GLN A 66 -2.61 6.50 3.25
CA GLN A 66 -3.50 7.38 2.50
C GLN A 66 -4.94 7.30 3.02
N GLU A 67 -5.45 6.10 3.26
CA GLU A 67 -6.80 5.89 3.80
C GLU A 67 -6.95 6.56 5.17
N SER A 68 -6.05 6.25 6.11
CA SER A 68 -6.07 6.83 7.46
C SER A 68 -5.85 8.36 7.47
N ALA A 69 -5.08 8.91 6.52
CA ALA A 69 -4.96 10.34 6.34
C ALA A 69 -6.28 10.97 5.86
N SER A 70 -6.97 10.29 4.92
CA SER A 70 -8.27 10.74 4.41
C SER A 70 -9.34 10.76 5.50
N GLU A 71 -9.36 9.75 6.37
CA GLU A 71 -10.30 9.66 7.50
C GLU A 71 -10.04 10.77 8.52
N ARG A 72 -8.77 10.98 8.90
CA ARG A 72 -8.38 12.07 9.79
C ARG A 72 -8.78 13.44 9.21
N ALA A 73 -8.63 13.63 7.90
CA ALA A 73 -9.06 14.86 7.25
C ALA A 73 -10.59 15.06 7.31
N LYS A 74 -11.38 13.99 7.10
CA LYS A 74 -12.85 14.03 7.22
C LYS A 74 -13.29 14.38 8.65
N GLU A 75 -12.68 13.78 9.66
CA GLU A 75 -13.00 14.07 11.06
C GLU A 75 -12.58 15.49 11.48
N ALA A 76 -11.42 15.97 11.02
CA ALA A 76 -11.00 17.35 11.20
C ALA A 76 -11.98 18.35 10.54
N ALA A 77 -12.51 18.02 9.36
CA ALA A 77 -13.51 18.84 8.69
C ALA A 77 -14.85 18.88 9.47
N LYS A 78 -15.33 17.72 9.95
CA LYS A 78 -16.56 17.62 10.76
C LYS A 78 -16.44 18.41 12.06
N THR A 79 -15.32 18.28 12.79
CA THR A 79 -15.08 19.01 14.04
C THR A 79 -15.02 20.52 13.80
N LYS A 80 -14.33 20.97 12.74
CA LYS A 80 -14.31 22.38 12.33
C LYS A 80 -15.70 22.91 11.98
N ALA A 81 -16.51 22.12 11.27
CA ALA A 81 -17.89 22.49 10.93
C ALA A 81 -18.77 22.62 12.19
N LYS A 82 -18.69 21.65 13.11
CA LYS A 82 -19.40 21.71 14.41
C LYS A 82 -19.02 22.96 15.21
N LYS A 83 -17.72 23.28 15.27
CA LYS A 83 -17.24 24.49 15.97
C LYS A 83 -17.81 25.77 15.34
N LYS A 84 -17.76 25.89 14.00
CA LYS A 84 -18.35 27.03 13.29
C LYS A 84 -19.85 27.17 13.52
N MET A 85 -20.60 26.07 13.50
CA MET A 85 -22.04 26.10 13.79
C MET A 85 -22.32 26.54 15.23
N ALA A 86 -21.56 26.04 16.21
CA ALA A 86 -21.70 26.46 17.60
C ALA A 86 -21.36 27.94 17.80
N GLU A 87 -20.34 28.45 17.13
CA GLU A 87 -19.99 29.88 17.14
C GLU A 87 -21.09 30.74 16.51
N ALA A 88 -21.65 30.32 15.37
CA ALA A 88 -22.76 31.01 14.71
C ALA A 88 -24.02 31.05 15.58
N LEU A 89 -24.36 29.93 16.24
CA LEU A 89 -25.50 29.87 17.18
C LEU A 89 -25.27 30.81 18.39
N LYS A 90 -24.07 30.82 18.96
CA LYS A 90 -23.73 31.73 20.07
C LYS A 90 -23.83 33.20 19.65
N ALA A 91 -23.34 33.54 18.46
CA ALA A 91 -23.43 34.89 17.93
C ALA A 91 -24.91 35.31 17.75
N HIS A 92 -25.73 34.45 17.16
CA HIS A 92 -27.16 34.71 16.97
C HIS A 92 -27.87 34.96 18.29
N ILE A 93 -27.67 34.09 19.31
CA ILE A 93 -28.26 34.25 20.64
C ILE A 93 -27.90 35.61 21.24
N LYS A 94 -26.63 36.00 21.15
CA LYS A 94 -26.15 37.30 21.66
C LYS A 94 -26.87 38.47 21.00
N THR A 95 -26.93 38.52 19.67
CA THR A 95 -27.64 39.59 18.95
C THR A 95 -29.12 39.65 19.32
N THR A 96 -29.81 38.51 19.39
CA THR A 96 -31.24 38.49 19.77
C THR A 96 -31.49 38.84 21.24
N SER A 97 -30.49 38.75 22.11
CA SER A 97 -30.60 39.15 23.52
C SER A 97 -30.28 40.62 23.76
N GLU A 98 -29.58 41.29 22.83
CA GLU A 98 -29.24 42.72 22.90
C GLU A 98 -30.33 43.59 22.25
N GLU A 99 -31.27 43.00 21.49
CA GLU A 99 -32.43 43.67 20.87
C GLU A 99 -33.70 43.67 21.75
N VAL A 100 -33.63 43.17 23.00
CA VAL A 100 -34.71 43.19 24.01
C VAL A 100 -34.31 44.08 25.18
#